data_AF-A0A2A2WCP8-F1
#
_entry.id   AF-A0A2A2WCP8-F1
#
_cell.length_a   1.000
_cell.length_b   1.000
_cell.length_c   1.000
_cell.angle_alpha   90.00
_cell.angle_beta   90.00
_cell.angle_gamma   90.00
#
_symmetry.space_group_name_H-M   'P 1'
#
loop_
_entity.id
_entity.type
_entity.pdbx_description
1 polymer ?
#
loop_
_entity_poly.entity_id
_entity_poly.type
_entity_poly.pdbx_seq_one_letter_code
_entity_poly.pdbx_strand_id
1 'polypeptide(L)'
;MNRTRSIGQICVVLVAAFCQTAAGDDETLHIAWQSSPALFANQDFDYQLQLTSRHATRGRLSWQLKLLHRTLGRGERSLDLQATKTTTVDLPLRIPPLKPGVAREATLQVSFVTADQESTSELRKLWLFSRDPFADRQQWLQHFEIALYDPKGKTGELFSQGKIPYRMIRSLDASNSNRRGVVIIAPGVSLKSKPSLAQTAWELAAGGRIVLWFAPRDGSFDLDFSAENKAPGNFSLAGSTIVKRLDHRLDRGHWSGRETDTIGLKLGVRRNRPQLQVTSGADGWFWFEAEFENPAGRLIVCGGDLTDRWEESPTPRYLLAAMLQYADNEHHNSTQPLDRQDLP
;
A
#
# COMPACT_ATOMS: atom_id res chain seq x y z
N MET A 1 -24.08 -42.63 -37.55
CA MET A 1 -24.85 -41.56 -36.90
C MET A 1 -24.30 -41.41 -35.48
N ASN A 2 -23.87 -40.27 -34.94
CA ASN A 2 -23.42 -38.99 -35.46
C ASN A 2 -22.38 -38.51 -34.43
N ARG A 3 -21.19 -38.13 -34.92
CA ARG A 3 -20.14 -37.48 -34.13
C ARG A 3 -20.52 -36.01 -33.97
N THR A 4 -20.67 -35.51 -32.75
CA THR A 4 -20.75 -34.07 -32.48
C THR A 4 -19.46 -33.64 -31.78
N ARG A 5 -18.63 -32.91 -32.54
CA ARG A 5 -17.49 -32.14 -32.03
C ARG A 5 -18.06 -30.90 -31.31
N SER A 6 -17.58 -30.62 -30.11
CA SER A 6 -17.74 -29.30 -29.47
C SER A 6 -16.42 -28.54 -29.60
N ILE A 7 -16.51 -27.41 -30.28
CA ILE A 7 -15.48 -26.40 -30.51
C ILE A 7 -15.66 -25.32 -29.45
N GLY A 8 -14.55 -24.82 -28.91
CA GLY A 8 -14.43 -23.41 -28.54
C GLY A 8 -14.31 -23.10 -27.05
N GLN A 9 -13.11 -22.72 -26.63
CA GLN A 9 -12.84 -21.38 -26.07
C GLN A 9 -11.34 -21.26 -25.80
N ILE A 10 -10.63 -20.62 -26.73
CA ILE A 10 -9.29 -20.07 -26.49
C ILE A 10 -9.51 -18.71 -25.83
N CYS A 11 -9.18 -18.59 -24.55
CA CYS A 11 -9.07 -17.28 -23.91
C CYS A 11 -7.86 -16.55 -24.50
N VAL A 12 -8.15 -15.56 -25.34
CA VAL A 12 -7.18 -14.53 -25.73
C VAL A 12 -6.92 -13.66 -24.52
N VAL A 13 -5.69 -13.69 -24.01
CA VAL A 13 -5.20 -12.72 -23.02
C VAL A 13 -5.09 -11.37 -23.73
N LEU A 14 -6.00 -10.46 -23.40
CA LEU A 14 -5.95 -9.06 -23.81
C LEU A 14 -4.74 -8.41 -23.11
N VAL A 15 -3.65 -8.23 -23.86
CA VAL A 15 -2.56 -7.33 -23.49
C VAL A 15 -3.18 -5.93 -23.46
N ALA A 16 -3.18 -5.29 -22.29
CA ALA A 16 -3.55 -3.90 -22.14
C ALA A 16 -2.57 -3.04 -22.95
N ALA A 17 -2.96 -2.67 -24.18
CA ALA A 17 -2.33 -1.63 -24.93
C ALA A 17 -2.61 -0.30 -24.20
N PHE A 18 -1.61 0.19 -23.48
CA PHE A 18 -1.58 1.59 -23.07
C PHE A 18 -1.67 2.44 -24.34
N CYS A 19 -2.80 3.12 -24.53
CA CYS A 19 -2.89 4.23 -25.47
C CYS A 19 -1.97 5.33 -24.96
N GLN A 20 -0.72 5.30 -25.43
CA GLN A 20 0.15 6.46 -25.40
C GLN A 20 -0.51 7.51 -26.29
N THR A 21 -0.89 8.62 -25.69
CA THR A 21 -1.24 9.84 -26.42
C THR A 21 -0.06 10.19 -27.31
N ALA A 22 -0.26 10.13 -28.63
CA ALA A 22 0.70 10.52 -29.65
C ALA A 22 1.00 12.03 -29.53
N ALA A 23 1.93 12.36 -28.64
CA ALA A 23 2.58 13.65 -28.56
C ALA A 23 4.00 13.46 -29.13
N GLY A 24 4.29 14.08 -30.28
CA GLY A 24 5.64 14.23 -30.84
C GLY A 24 6.50 12.98 -30.84
N ASP A 25 6.28 12.11 -31.82
CA ASP A 25 6.85 10.76 -31.95
C ASP A 25 8.35 10.73 -32.33
N ASP A 26 9.18 11.62 -31.76
CA ASP A 26 10.63 11.76 -32.06
C ASP A 26 11.51 11.70 -30.80
N GLU A 27 10.98 11.23 -29.66
CA GLU A 27 11.84 10.89 -28.52
C GLU A 27 12.68 9.65 -28.85
N THR A 28 13.99 9.88 -29.02
CA THR A 28 14.98 8.85 -29.37
C THR A 28 15.26 7.88 -28.22
N LEU A 29 15.06 8.32 -26.97
CA LEU A 29 15.32 7.56 -25.75
C LEU A 29 14.16 7.70 -24.74
N HIS A 30 13.62 6.58 -24.29
CA HIS A 30 12.63 6.50 -23.22
C HIS A 30 13.25 5.96 -21.93
N ILE A 31 13.01 6.62 -20.81
CA ILE A 31 13.44 6.21 -19.46
C ILE A 31 12.23 5.72 -18.66
N ALA A 32 12.15 4.41 -18.41
CA ALA A 32 11.10 3.80 -17.61
C ALA A 32 11.60 3.44 -16.21
N TRP A 33 10.89 3.90 -15.20
CA TRP A 33 11.22 3.72 -13.80
C TRP A 33 10.70 2.41 -13.22
N GLN A 34 11.55 1.56 -12.64
CA GLN A 34 11.13 0.23 -12.13
C GLN A 34 11.09 0.12 -10.60
N SER A 35 11.89 0.93 -9.90
CA SER A 35 11.91 0.92 -8.42
C SER A 35 10.88 1.86 -7.78
N SER A 36 10.59 1.61 -6.51
CA SER A 36 9.67 2.42 -5.70
C SER A 36 10.12 3.87 -5.60
N PRO A 37 9.20 4.85 -5.64
CA PRO A 37 9.53 6.21 -5.25
C PRO A 37 9.72 6.34 -3.73
N ALA A 38 9.22 5.40 -2.93
CA ALA A 38 9.32 5.40 -1.47
C ALA A 38 10.42 4.45 -1.00
N LEU A 39 11.45 4.98 -0.33
CA LEU A 39 12.66 4.26 0.10
C LEU A 39 12.93 4.51 1.59
N PHE A 40 13.50 3.52 2.28
CA PHE A 40 14.07 3.75 3.60
C PHE A 40 15.40 4.50 3.50
N ALA A 41 15.67 5.37 4.46
CA ALA A 41 16.99 5.95 4.68
C ALA A 41 17.94 4.95 5.35
N ASN A 42 19.24 5.29 5.39
CA ASN A 42 20.30 4.47 5.97
C ASN A 42 20.46 3.09 5.31
N GLN A 43 20.26 3.04 3.99
CA GLN A 43 20.40 1.82 3.19
C GLN A 43 21.02 2.18 1.83
N ASP A 44 21.78 1.24 1.31
CA ASP A 44 22.27 1.28 -0.07
C ASP A 44 21.23 0.57 -0.96
N PHE A 45 20.88 1.20 -2.08
CA PHE A 45 19.90 0.67 -3.03
C PHE A 45 20.51 0.61 -4.42
N ASP A 46 20.23 -0.49 -5.11
CA ASP A 46 20.40 -0.60 -6.55
C ASP A 46 19.08 -0.16 -7.21
N TYR A 47 18.99 1.12 -7.53
CA TYR A 47 17.76 1.72 -8.05
C TYR A 47 17.60 1.42 -9.53
N GLN A 48 16.56 0.68 -9.88
CA GLN A 48 16.36 0.14 -11.22
C GLN A 48 15.59 1.09 -12.12
N LEU A 49 16.16 1.32 -13.30
CA LEU A 49 15.50 1.94 -14.43
C LEU A 49 15.72 1.11 -15.70
N GLN A 50 14.86 1.33 -16.67
CA GLN A 50 14.89 0.73 -17.99
C GLN A 50 15.07 1.83 -19.02
N LEU A 51 16.03 1.63 -19.92
CA LEU A 51 16.29 2.51 -21.04
C LEU A 51 15.88 1.80 -22.33
N THR A 52 15.10 2.47 -23.17
CA THR A 52 14.72 1.97 -24.49
C THR A 52 15.03 3.04 -25.52
N SER A 53 15.92 2.73 -26.47
CA SER A 53 16.29 3.65 -27.55
C SER A 53 15.77 3.13 -28.88
N ARG A 54 15.33 4.02 -29.78
CA ARG A 54 14.91 3.61 -31.15
C ARG A 54 16.09 3.18 -32.02
N HIS A 55 17.25 3.80 -31.80
CA HIS A 55 18.47 3.52 -32.55
C HIS A 55 19.54 2.92 -31.65
N ALA A 56 20.46 2.17 -32.24
CA ALA A 56 21.65 1.74 -31.52
C ALA A 56 22.47 2.99 -31.19
N THR A 57 22.79 3.19 -29.92
CA THR A 57 23.51 4.39 -29.49
C THR A 57 24.43 4.10 -28.33
N ARG A 58 25.62 4.69 -28.36
CA ARG A 58 26.57 4.68 -27.26
C ARG A 58 26.52 6.02 -26.56
N GLY A 59 26.37 5.98 -25.25
CA GLY A 59 26.29 7.19 -24.44
C GLY A 59 26.76 6.97 -23.02
N ARG A 60 26.67 8.05 -22.25
CA ARG A 60 26.99 8.07 -20.83
C ARG A 60 25.73 8.41 -20.06
N LEU A 61 25.30 7.47 -19.21
CA LEU A 61 24.29 7.69 -18.20
C LEU A 61 24.96 8.36 -17.01
N SER A 62 24.37 9.43 -16.50
CA SER A 62 24.76 10.10 -15.27
C SER A 62 23.53 10.23 -14.39
N TRP A 63 23.73 10.17 -13.08
CA TRP A 63 22.65 10.39 -12.12
C TRP A 63 23.14 11.20 -10.93
N GLN A 64 22.20 11.92 -10.32
CA GLN A 64 22.43 12.72 -9.13
C GLN A 64 21.21 12.66 -8.23
N LEU A 65 21.40 12.26 -6.98
CA LEU A 65 20.38 12.30 -5.93
C LEU A 65 20.58 13.55 -5.07
N LYS A 66 19.59 14.43 -5.05
CA LYS A 66 19.56 15.66 -4.26
C LYS A 66 18.51 15.57 -3.16
N LEU A 67 18.84 16.09 -1.98
CA LEU A 67 17.91 16.32 -0.88
C LEU A 67 18.05 17.78 -0.48
N LEU A 68 16.98 18.57 -0.65
CA LEU A 68 17.02 20.03 -0.55
C LEU A 68 18.13 20.59 -1.45
N HIS A 69 19.10 21.32 -0.89
CA HIS A 69 20.24 21.89 -1.62
C HIS A 69 21.51 21.03 -1.59
N ARG A 70 21.45 19.81 -1.02
CA ARG A 70 22.60 18.93 -0.85
C ARG A 70 22.55 17.76 -1.83
N THR A 71 23.67 17.46 -2.46
CA THR A 71 23.85 16.22 -3.23
C THR A 71 24.17 15.08 -2.26
N LEU A 72 23.33 14.05 -2.24
CA LEU A 72 23.53 12.85 -1.43
C LEU A 72 24.41 11.82 -2.14
N GLY A 73 24.25 11.70 -3.46
CA GLY A 73 25.01 10.78 -4.28
C GLY A 73 25.00 11.20 -5.75
N ARG A 74 26.01 10.76 -6.50
CA ARG A 74 26.07 10.90 -7.95
C ARG A 74 26.87 9.74 -8.52
N GLY A 75 26.65 9.44 -9.79
CA GLY A 75 27.46 8.46 -10.50
C GLY A 75 27.30 8.58 -12.00
N GLU A 76 28.16 7.86 -12.71
CA GLU A 76 28.17 7.81 -14.17
C GLU A 76 28.48 6.39 -14.64
N ARG A 77 27.92 6.03 -15.79
CA ARG A 77 28.11 4.73 -16.42
C ARG A 77 28.01 4.85 -17.93
N SER A 78 29.02 4.36 -18.65
CA SER A 78 28.95 4.23 -20.11
C SER A 78 28.04 3.06 -20.47
N LEU A 79 27.14 3.26 -21.43
CA LEU A 79 26.20 2.26 -21.90
C LEU A 79 26.19 2.19 -23.42
N ASP A 80 25.95 0.98 -23.92
CA ASP A 80 25.75 0.69 -25.33
C ASP A 80 24.32 0.15 -25.48
N LEU A 81 23.42 0.99 -25.97
CA LEU A 81 22.01 0.69 -26.11
C LEU A 81 21.76 0.09 -27.49
N GLN A 82 21.07 -1.04 -27.54
CA GLN A 82 20.66 -1.67 -28.80
C GLN A 82 19.32 -1.09 -29.27
N ALA A 83 19.16 -0.90 -30.58
CA ALA A 83 17.92 -0.39 -31.17
C ALA A 83 16.71 -1.24 -30.73
N THR A 84 15.65 -0.57 -30.26
CA THR A 84 14.36 -1.12 -29.81
C THR A 84 14.42 -2.12 -28.65
N LYS A 85 15.59 -2.32 -28.04
CA LYS A 85 15.77 -3.24 -26.92
C LYS A 85 15.79 -2.45 -25.61
N THR A 86 15.04 -2.96 -24.64
CA THR A 86 15.07 -2.45 -23.27
C THR A 86 16.32 -2.92 -22.53
N THR A 87 17.09 -1.98 -21.99
CA THR A 87 18.26 -2.23 -21.14
C THR A 87 17.94 -1.83 -19.71
N THR A 88 18.00 -2.77 -18.78
CA THR A 88 17.89 -2.49 -17.33
C THR A 88 19.23 -2.00 -16.80
N VAL A 89 19.19 -0.93 -16.01
CA VAL A 89 20.37 -0.33 -15.36
C VAL A 89 20.09 -0.16 -13.88
N ASP A 90 21.00 -0.67 -13.06
CA ASP A 90 21.03 -0.43 -11.62
C ASP A 90 21.84 0.84 -11.31
N LEU A 91 21.22 1.78 -10.60
CA LEU A 91 21.88 2.98 -10.09
C LEU A 91 22.19 2.79 -8.60
N PRO A 92 23.46 2.67 -8.19
CA PRO A 92 23.79 2.61 -6.78
C PRO A 92 23.48 3.95 -6.11
N LEU A 93 22.57 3.93 -5.13
CA LEU A 93 22.18 5.07 -4.30
C LEU A 93 22.56 4.78 -2.86
N ARG A 94 23.38 5.65 -2.26
CA ARG A 94 23.69 5.62 -0.82
C ARG A 94 22.89 6.69 -0.11
N ILE A 95 21.94 6.27 0.71
CA ILE A 95 21.02 7.19 1.38
C ILE A 95 21.44 7.34 2.84
N PRO A 96 21.90 8.53 3.28
CA PRO A 96 22.31 8.74 4.66
C PRO A 96 21.13 8.54 5.61
N PRO A 97 21.39 8.26 6.89
CA PRO A 97 20.33 8.15 7.88
C PRO A 97 19.54 9.45 8.03
N LEU A 98 18.22 9.29 8.20
CA LEU A 98 17.33 10.36 8.62
C LEU A 98 17.10 10.26 10.13
N LYS A 99 16.69 11.37 10.73
CA LYS A 99 16.17 11.35 12.11
C LYS A 99 14.97 10.39 12.18
N PRO A 100 14.78 9.64 13.28
CA PRO A 100 13.61 8.80 13.48
C PRO A 100 12.29 9.59 13.34
N GLY A 101 11.24 8.95 12.83
CA GLY A 101 9.92 9.55 12.58
C GLY A 101 9.82 10.44 11.32
N VAL A 102 10.94 10.84 10.72
CA VAL A 102 11.00 11.83 9.63
C VAL A 102 10.88 11.17 8.25
N ALA A 103 10.17 11.82 7.31
CA ALA A 103 10.25 11.52 5.89
C ALA A 103 10.53 12.77 5.05
N ARG A 104 11.44 12.67 4.06
CA ARG A 104 11.86 13.81 3.23
C ARG A 104 11.75 13.53 1.76
N GLU A 105 11.30 14.53 1.00
CA GLU A 105 11.36 14.51 -0.46
C GLU A 105 12.81 14.71 -0.93
N ALA A 106 13.25 13.84 -1.84
CA ALA A 106 14.50 13.92 -2.58
C ALA A 106 14.21 13.92 -4.08
N THR A 107 15.15 14.38 -4.88
CA THR A 107 15.06 14.40 -6.34
C THR A 107 16.19 13.59 -6.94
N LEU A 108 15.85 12.55 -7.68
CA LEU A 108 16.77 11.79 -8.51
C LEU A 108 16.72 12.35 -9.92
N GLN A 109 17.81 12.97 -10.34
CA GLN A 109 18.02 13.38 -11.72
C GLN A 109 18.81 12.30 -12.44
N VAL A 110 18.34 11.88 -13.61
CA VAL A 110 19.03 10.95 -14.50
C VAL A 110 19.17 11.62 -15.86
N SER A 111 20.38 11.63 -16.41
CA SER A 111 20.65 12.21 -17.71
C SER A 111 21.49 11.27 -18.56
N PHE A 112 21.09 11.07 -19.81
CA PHE A 112 21.83 10.28 -20.79
C PHE A 112 22.35 11.20 -21.90
N VAL A 113 23.66 11.16 -22.14
CA VAL A 113 24.33 12.01 -23.12
C VAL A 113 25.00 11.14 -24.16
N THR A 114 24.75 11.42 -25.44
CA THR A 114 25.42 10.78 -26.58
C THR A 114 26.36 11.78 -27.26
N ALA A 115 27.18 11.34 -28.21
CA ALA A 115 28.09 12.24 -28.93
C ALA A 115 27.36 13.17 -29.92
N ASP A 116 26.24 12.70 -30.47
CA ASP A 116 25.60 13.30 -31.65
C ASP A 116 24.18 13.84 -31.37
N GLN A 117 23.67 13.73 -30.13
CA GLN A 117 22.32 14.19 -29.76
C GLN A 117 22.32 15.05 -28.51
N GLU A 118 21.27 15.85 -28.36
CA GLU A 118 20.97 16.57 -27.12
C GLU A 118 20.79 15.59 -25.95
N SER A 119 21.18 16.02 -24.75
CA SER A 119 21.07 15.20 -23.56
C SER A 119 19.61 14.99 -23.18
N THR A 120 19.16 13.74 -23.09
CA THR A 120 17.87 13.40 -22.46
C THR A 120 18.04 13.44 -20.94
N SER A 121 17.20 14.20 -20.24
CA SER A 121 17.25 14.27 -18.78
C SER A 121 15.86 14.14 -18.17
N GLU A 122 15.75 13.28 -17.17
CA GLU A 122 14.52 13.01 -16.43
C GLU A 122 14.71 13.29 -14.95
N LEU A 123 13.63 13.76 -14.31
CA LEU A 123 13.59 14.05 -12.88
C LEU A 123 12.54 13.17 -12.22
N ARG A 124 12.93 12.44 -11.17
CA ARG A 124 12.01 11.68 -10.34
C ARG A 124 12.05 12.15 -8.89
N LYS A 125 10.87 12.41 -8.35
CA LYS A 125 10.69 12.62 -6.91
C LYS A 125 10.74 11.29 -6.17
N LEU A 126 11.55 11.25 -5.12
CA LEU A 126 11.67 10.14 -4.19
C LEU A 126 11.26 10.61 -2.80
N TRP A 127 10.65 9.73 -2.01
CA TRP A 127 10.39 9.93 -0.60
C TRP A 127 11.31 9.03 0.21
N LEU A 128 12.14 9.66 1.04
CA LEU A 128 13.08 9.01 1.93
C LEU A 128 12.49 8.94 3.32
N PHE A 129 12.29 7.74 3.86
CA PHE A 129 11.63 7.52 5.14
C PHE A 129 12.64 7.03 6.18
N SER A 130 12.54 7.53 7.40
CA SER A 130 13.19 6.88 8.53
C SER A 130 12.58 5.48 8.75
N ARG A 131 13.35 4.53 9.31
CA ARG A 131 12.88 3.16 9.55
C ARG A 131 11.74 3.06 10.58
N ASP A 132 11.69 3.99 11.52
CA ASP A 132 10.72 3.97 12.62
C ASP A 132 9.77 5.17 12.47
N PRO A 133 8.55 4.99 11.92
CA PRO A 133 7.55 6.05 11.85
C PRO A 133 6.92 6.39 13.21
N PHE A 134 7.19 5.58 14.24
CA PHE A 134 6.59 5.70 15.57
C PHE A 134 7.54 6.32 16.60
N ALA A 135 8.73 6.73 16.18
CA ALA A 135 9.66 7.45 17.03
C ALA A 135 8.99 8.68 17.61
N ASP A 136 9.16 8.87 18.92
CA ASP A 136 8.53 9.94 19.72
C ASP A 136 6.99 9.94 19.72
N ARG A 137 6.35 8.88 19.20
CA ARG A 137 4.88 8.71 19.19
C ARG A 137 4.37 7.63 20.14
N GLN A 138 5.16 7.27 21.15
CA GLN A 138 4.82 6.19 22.08
C GLN A 138 3.56 6.49 22.90
N GLN A 139 3.41 7.73 23.39
CA GLN A 139 2.20 8.14 24.11
C GLN A 139 0.97 8.12 23.19
N TRP A 140 1.12 8.60 21.95
CA TRP A 140 0.06 8.53 20.93
C TRP A 140 -0.35 7.08 20.64
N LEU A 141 0.62 6.16 20.50
CA LEU A 141 0.33 4.75 20.29
C LEU A 141 -0.39 4.09 21.48
N GLN A 142 -0.03 4.45 22.71
CA GLN A 142 -0.67 3.93 23.91
C GLN A 142 -2.16 4.31 24.00
N HIS A 143 -2.54 5.48 23.47
CA HIS A 143 -3.94 5.95 23.44
C HIS A 143 -4.87 4.98 22.70
N PHE A 144 -4.37 4.27 21.68
CA PHE A 144 -5.19 3.37 20.89
C PHE A 144 -5.57 2.07 21.60
N GLU A 145 -4.92 1.73 22.72
CA GLU A 145 -5.16 0.48 23.47
C GLU A 145 -5.25 -0.76 22.55
N ILE A 146 -4.31 -0.88 21.60
CA ILE A 146 -4.39 -1.83 20.49
C ILE A 146 -4.60 -3.27 20.98
N ALA A 147 -5.74 -3.86 20.63
CA ALA A 147 -6.01 -5.28 20.78
C ALA A 147 -5.71 -5.99 19.45
N LEU A 148 -4.63 -6.78 19.42
CA LEU A 148 -4.23 -7.49 18.21
C LEU A 148 -4.84 -8.90 18.22
N TYR A 149 -5.46 -9.30 17.13
CA TYR A 149 -5.86 -10.67 16.84
C TYR A 149 -4.97 -11.24 15.74
N ASP A 150 -3.99 -12.04 16.14
CA ASP A 150 -2.97 -12.59 15.25
C ASP A 150 -2.76 -14.08 15.56
N PRO A 151 -3.53 -14.98 14.94
CA PRO A 151 -3.41 -16.41 15.20
C PRO A 151 -2.06 -17.00 14.75
N LYS A 152 -1.29 -16.29 13.91
CA LYS A 152 0.03 -16.76 13.43
C LYS A 152 1.20 -16.14 14.20
N GLY A 153 0.99 -15.04 14.91
CA GLY A 153 2.00 -14.34 15.72
C GLY A 153 2.93 -13.41 14.94
N LYS A 154 2.98 -13.50 13.60
CA LYS A 154 3.89 -12.72 12.75
C LYS A 154 3.73 -11.20 12.91
N THR A 155 2.49 -10.72 12.97
CA THR A 155 2.21 -9.28 13.18
C THR A 155 2.62 -8.84 14.58
N GLY A 156 2.37 -9.68 15.59
CA GLY A 156 2.79 -9.42 16.97
C GLY A 156 4.31 -9.29 17.12
N GLU A 157 5.08 -10.15 16.45
CA GLU A 157 6.54 -10.05 16.41
C GLU A 157 7.01 -8.73 15.80
N LEU A 158 6.43 -8.32 14.67
CA LEU A 158 6.76 -7.05 14.02
C LEU A 158 6.38 -5.84 14.89
N PHE A 159 5.23 -5.89 15.57
CA PHE A 159 4.82 -4.84 16.49
C PHE A 159 5.78 -4.74 17.68
N SER A 160 6.22 -5.86 18.23
CA SER A 160 7.21 -5.90 19.32
C SER A 160 8.55 -5.29 18.87
N GLN A 161 9.03 -5.63 17.68
CA GLN A 161 10.25 -5.07 17.09
C GLN A 161 10.13 -3.56 16.86
N GLY A 162 8.98 -3.11 16.36
CA GLY A 162 8.64 -1.71 16.16
C GLY A 162 8.26 -0.95 17.42
N LYS A 163 8.32 -1.59 18.60
CA LYS A 163 7.90 -1.02 19.89
C LYS A 163 6.48 -0.41 19.83
N ILE A 164 5.59 -1.07 19.11
CA ILE A 164 4.17 -0.70 19.06
C ILE A 164 3.48 -1.39 20.24
N PRO A 165 2.87 -0.66 21.18
CA PRO A 165 2.17 -1.26 22.30
C PRO A 165 0.91 -1.98 21.81
N TYR A 166 0.78 -3.25 22.17
CA TYR A 166 -0.43 -4.03 21.88
C TYR A 166 -0.70 -5.06 22.98
N ARG A 167 -1.95 -5.50 23.05
CA ARG A 167 -2.37 -6.66 23.83
C ARG A 167 -2.86 -7.74 22.89
N MET A 168 -2.26 -8.92 22.99
CA MET A 168 -2.68 -10.08 22.22
C MET A 168 -4.05 -10.58 22.71
N ILE A 169 -4.98 -10.82 21.79
CA ILE A 169 -6.27 -11.46 22.05
C ILE A 169 -6.39 -12.78 21.30
N ARG A 170 -6.95 -13.80 21.97
CA ARG A 170 -7.13 -15.16 21.40
C ARG A 170 -8.46 -15.32 20.67
N SER A 171 -9.45 -14.49 21.00
CA SER A 171 -10.75 -14.40 20.33
C SER A 171 -11.19 -12.94 20.25
N LEU A 172 -11.92 -12.57 19.19
CA LEU A 172 -12.57 -11.26 19.10
C LEU A 172 -13.72 -11.12 20.11
N ASP A 173 -14.42 -12.22 20.42
CA ASP A 173 -15.55 -12.23 21.36
C ASP A 173 -15.10 -11.93 22.80
N ALA A 174 -13.85 -12.25 23.13
CA ALA A 174 -13.24 -11.93 24.43
C ALA A 174 -12.93 -10.44 24.59
N SER A 175 -13.12 -9.64 23.54
CA SER A 175 -12.94 -8.21 23.60
C SER A 175 -14.27 -7.57 24.01
N ASN A 176 -14.38 -7.18 25.29
CA ASN A 176 -15.59 -6.56 25.83
C ASN A 176 -16.04 -5.39 24.93
N SER A 177 -17.29 -5.43 24.47
CA SER A 177 -17.92 -4.41 23.61
C SER A 177 -17.89 -3.00 24.23
N ASN A 178 -17.78 -2.90 25.55
CA ASN A 178 -17.72 -1.62 26.28
C ASN A 178 -16.32 -1.00 26.39
N ARG A 179 -15.26 -1.63 25.84
CA ARG A 179 -13.91 -1.03 25.82
C ARG A 179 -13.70 -0.20 24.56
N ARG A 180 -13.26 1.04 24.75
CA ARG A 180 -12.70 1.88 23.69
C ARG A 180 -11.37 1.29 23.18
N GLY A 181 -10.87 1.82 22.07
CA GLY A 181 -9.60 1.42 21.47
C GLY A 181 -9.74 0.61 20.17
N VAL A 182 -8.59 0.30 19.58
CA VAL A 182 -8.46 -0.28 18.24
C VAL A 182 -8.33 -1.80 18.33
N VAL A 183 -9.09 -2.52 17.53
CA VAL A 183 -8.89 -3.94 17.26
C VAL A 183 -8.18 -4.08 15.92
N ILE A 184 -7.04 -4.76 15.90
CA ILE A 184 -6.33 -5.08 14.66
C ILE A 184 -6.47 -6.57 14.39
N ILE A 185 -6.98 -6.94 13.23
CA ILE A 185 -7.03 -8.31 12.72
C ILE A 185 -5.87 -8.49 11.74
N ALA A 186 -4.95 -9.40 12.07
CA ALA A 186 -3.73 -9.62 11.32
C ALA A 186 -3.97 -10.15 9.89
N PRO A 187 -3.01 -9.96 8.98
CA PRO A 187 -3.04 -10.52 7.64
C PRO A 187 -3.24 -12.04 7.56
N GLY A 188 -3.94 -12.46 6.50
CA GLY A 188 -4.08 -13.87 6.13
C GLY A 188 -5.05 -14.68 6.99
N VAL A 189 -5.88 -14.03 7.80
CA VAL A 189 -6.96 -14.70 8.55
C VAL A 189 -8.10 -15.06 7.59
N SER A 190 -8.58 -16.30 7.68
CA SER A 190 -9.61 -16.86 6.80
C SER A 190 -10.99 -16.80 7.42
N LEU A 191 -11.95 -16.24 6.69
CA LEU A 191 -13.36 -16.24 7.09
C LEU A 191 -13.98 -17.63 6.89
N LYS A 192 -13.47 -18.45 5.97
CA LYS A 192 -13.95 -19.84 5.84
C LYS A 192 -13.63 -20.68 7.07
N SER A 193 -12.45 -20.50 7.67
CA SER A 193 -12.09 -21.23 8.89
C SER A 193 -12.70 -20.63 10.15
N LYS A 194 -13.08 -19.35 10.12
CA LYS A 194 -13.73 -18.63 11.23
C LYS A 194 -14.94 -17.83 10.73
N PRO A 195 -16.07 -18.51 10.44
CA PRO A 195 -17.24 -17.86 9.82
C PRO A 195 -17.85 -16.72 10.64
N SER A 196 -17.78 -16.80 11.97
CA SER A 196 -18.28 -15.73 12.86
C SER A 196 -17.40 -14.47 12.88
N LEU A 197 -16.16 -14.53 12.38
CA LEU A 197 -15.19 -13.45 12.56
C LEU A 197 -15.63 -12.15 11.86
N ALA A 198 -16.23 -12.24 10.67
CA ALA A 198 -16.81 -11.09 9.97
C ALA A 198 -17.90 -10.42 10.81
N GLN A 199 -18.79 -11.24 11.35
CA GLN A 199 -19.92 -10.78 12.16
C GLN A 199 -19.43 -10.16 13.47
N THR A 200 -18.51 -10.80 14.19
CA THR A 200 -17.92 -10.22 15.41
C THR A 200 -17.20 -8.90 15.12
N ALA A 201 -16.44 -8.81 14.02
CA ALA A 201 -15.78 -7.56 13.63
C ALA A 201 -16.79 -6.43 13.36
N TRP A 202 -17.90 -6.76 12.70
CA TRP A 202 -19.01 -5.84 12.46
C TRP A 202 -19.64 -5.36 13.77
N GLU A 203 -19.98 -6.28 14.67
CA GLU A 203 -20.59 -5.97 15.96
C GLU A 203 -19.68 -5.11 16.85
N LEU A 204 -18.37 -5.38 16.85
CA LEU A 204 -17.39 -4.55 17.56
C LEU A 204 -17.37 -3.11 17.02
N ALA A 205 -17.40 -2.95 15.69
CA ALA A 205 -17.44 -1.63 15.07
C ALA A 205 -18.77 -0.91 15.33
N ALA A 206 -19.90 -1.61 15.20
CA ALA A 206 -21.23 -1.09 15.51
C ALA A 206 -21.39 -0.72 17.00
N GLY A 207 -20.66 -1.42 17.88
CA GLY A 207 -20.52 -1.15 19.31
C GLY A 207 -19.57 0.01 19.66
N GLY A 208 -19.02 0.70 18.66
CA GLY A 208 -18.25 1.93 18.86
C GLY A 208 -16.75 1.74 18.92
N ARG A 209 -16.23 0.63 18.41
CA ARG A 209 -14.79 0.38 18.30
C ARG A 209 -14.28 0.67 16.90
N ILE A 210 -12.99 0.92 16.82
CA ILE A 210 -12.27 0.94 15.55
C ILE A 210 -11.74 -0.47 15.31
N VAL A 211 -12.08 -1.07 14.17
CA VAL A 211 -11.60 -2.38 13.74
C VAL A 211 -10.84 -2.21 12.44
N LEU A 212 -9.54 -2.54 12.46
CA LEU A 212 -8.68 -2.55 11.27
C LEU A 212 -8.37 -4.00 10.91
N TRP A 213 -8.75 -4.41 9.71
CA TRP A 213 -8.50 -5.76 9.21
C TRP A 213 -7.62 -5.71 7.98
N PHE A 214 -6.43 -6.31 8.07
CA PHE A 214 -5.50 -6.39 6.96
C PHE A 214 -5.60 -7.72 6.23
N ALA A 215 -5.61 -7.67 4.90
CA ALA A 215 -5.58 -8.77 3.95
C ALA A 215 -6.26 -10.07 4.42
N PRO A 216 -7.60 -10.11 4.63
CA PRO A 216 -8.32 -11.37 4.83
C PRO A 216 -8.00 -12.36 3.70
N ARG A 217 -7.79 -13.64 4.03
CA ARG A 217 -7.32 -14.63 3.05
C ARG A 217 -8.40 -15.07 2.07
N ASP A 218 -9.60 -15.33 2.58
CA ASP A 218 -10.71 -15.91 1.84
C ASP A 218 -12.04 -15.73 2.60
N GLY A 219 -13.15 -16.01 1.92
CA GLY A 219 -14.52 -16.07 2.45
C GLY A 219 -15.34 -14.81 2.16
N SER A 220 -16.36 -14.55 2.97
CA SER A 220 -17.30 -13.45 2.73
C SER A 220 -17.84 -12.85 4.02
N PHE A 221 -18.22 -11.58 3.93
CA PHE A 221 -18.99 -10.84 4.92
C PHE A 221 -20.43 -10.80 4.45
N ASP A 222 -21.37 -11.25 5.25
CA ASP A 222 -22.78 -11.04 4.95
C ASP A 222 -23.14 -9.60 5.34
N LEU A 223 -23.71 -8.83 4.41
CA LEU A 223 -24.14 -7.44 4.63
C LEU A 223 -25.63 -7.40 4.96
N ASP A 224 -26.05 -8.27 5.88
CA ASP A 224 -27.45 -8.39 6.29
C ASP A 224 -27.72 -7.41 7.44
N PHE A 225 -28.30 -6.25 7.10
CA PHE A 225 -28.67 -5.23 8.07
C PHE A 225 -30.04 -5.58 8.66
N SER A 226 -30.09 -5.78 9.97
CA SER A 226 -31.29 -6.15 10.71
C SER A 226 -31.39 -5.32 11.99
N ALA A 227 -32.45 -5.51 12.78
CA ALA A 227 -32.52 -4.88 14.11
C ALA A 227 -31.35 -5.31 15.02
N GLU A 228 -30.82 -6.52 14.82
CA GLU A 228 -29.66 -7.06 15.53
C GLU A 228 -28.34 -6.60 14.88
N ASN A 229 -28.35 -6.41 13.55
CA ASN A 229 -27.23 -5.90 12.77
C ASN A 229 -27.43 -4.45 12.37
N LYS A 230 -27.01 -3.56 13.25
CA LYS A 230 -27.04 -2.12 13.02
C LYS A 230 -26.39 -1.77 11.66
N ALA A 231 -27.14 -1.05 10.83
CA ALA A 231 -26.63 -0.53 9.57
C ALA A 231 -25.58 0.57 9.83
N PRO A 232 -24.55 0.70 8.98
CA PRO A 232 -23.62 1.80 9.10
C PRO A 232 -24.29 3.08 8.57
N GLY A 233 -23.91 4.23 9.13
CA GLY A 233 -24.33 5.54 8.60
C GLY A 233 -23.67 5.83 7.25
N ASN A 234 -22.45 5.31 7.04
CA ASN A 234 -21.74 5.41 5.77
C ASN A 234 -21.03 4.09 5.42
N PHE A 235 -21.02 3.78 4.12
CA PHE A 235 -20.42 2.58 3.56
C PHE A 235 -19.65 2.98 2.31
N SER A 236 -18.36 2.62 2.22
CA SER A 236 -17.55 2.95 1.06
C SER A 236 -16.62 1.82 0.62
N LEU A 237 -16.38 1.78 -0.68
CA LEU A 237 -15.42 0.91 -1.33
C LEU A 237 -14.46 1.78 -2.13
N ALA A 238 -13.16 1.51 -2.01
CA ALA A 238 -12.15 2.27 -2.72
C ALA A 238 -11.08 1.35 -3.32
N GLY A 239 -10.51 1.79 -4.44
CA GLY A 239 -9.32 1.17 -4.99
C GLY A 239 -8.06 1.51 -4.18
N SER A 240 -6.91 1.14 -4.72
CA SER A 240 -5.58 1.42 -4.16
C SER A 240 -5.27 2.87 -3.86
N THR A 241 -5.92 3.78 -4.58
CA THR A 241 -5.65 5.22 -4.49
C THR A 241 -5.88 5.77 -3.09
N ILE A 242 -6.65 5.05 -2.26
CA ILE A 242 -6.81 5.34 -0.84
C ILE A 242 -5.48 5.44 -0.09
N VAL A 243 -4.48 4.62 -0.44
CA VAL A 243 -3.16 4.65 0.21
C VAL A 243 -2.51 6.02 0.02
N LYS A 244 -2.56 6.56 -1.20
CA LYS A 244 -2.09 7.93 -1.51
C LYS A 244 -2.96 9.01 -0.89
N ARG A 245 -4.25 8.75 -0.69
CA ARG A 245 -5.16 9.68 0.01
C ARG A 245 -4.82 9.79 1.49
N LEU A 246 -4.46 8.67 2.12
CA LEU A 246 -4.02 8.61 3.52
C LEU A 246 -2.63 9.23 3.68
N ASP A 247 -1.70 8.86 2.81
CA ASP A 247 -0.38 9.46 2.77
C ASP A 247 0.15 9.48 1.32
N HIS A 248 0.18 10.68 0.73
CA HIS A 248 0.58 10.91 -0.67
C HIS A 248 2.02 10.51 -0.98
N ARG A 249 2.84 10.29 0.05
CA ARG A 249 4.24 9.86 -0.05
C ARG A 249 4.34 8.35 -0.30
N LEU A 250 3.29 7.60 -0.01
CA LEU A 250 3.24 6.15 -0.15
C LEU A 250 2.81 5.72 -1.54
N ASP A 251 3.31 4.56 -1.98
CA ASP A 251 2.93 3.96 -3.23
C ASP A 251 2.53 2.49 -3.05
N ARG A 252 1.31 2.13 -3.44
CA ARG A 252 0.83 0.74 -3.40
C ARG A 252 1.55 -0.12 -4.43
N GLY A 253 1.92 0.43 -5.60
CA GLY A 253 2.52 -0.35 -6.69
C GLY A 253 3.79 -1.10 -6.29
N HIS A 254 4.41 -0.69 -5.17
CA HIS A 254 5.63 -1.26 -4.63
C HIS A 254 5.45 -1.91 -3.24
N TRP A 255 4.23 -1.91 -2.69
CA TRP A 255 3.91 -2.59 -1.44
C TRP A 255 3.95 -4.10 -1.62
N SER A 256 3.25 -4.63 -2.62
CA SER A 256 3.39 -6.04 -2.99
C SER A 256 4.30 -6.14 -4.21
N GLY A 257 5.20 -7.13 -4.24
CA GLY A 257 6.08 -7.36 -5.40
C GLY A 257 5.32 -7.60 -6.71
N ARG A 258 4.01 -7.92 -6.62
CA ARG A 258 3.07 -8.01 -7.74
C ARG A 258 1.69 -7.51 -7.31
N GLU A 259 0.96 -6.86 -8.22
CA GLU A 259 -0.40 -6.38 -7.97
C GLU A 259 -1.37 -7.53 -7.61
N THR A 260 -1.10 -8.74 -8.13
CA THR A 260 -1.84 -9.99 -7.88
C THR A 260 -1.74 -10.51 -6.45
N ASP A 261 -0.76 -10.06 -5.68
CA ASP A 261 -0.48 -10.60 -4.34
C ASP A 261 -1.30 -9.88 -3.26
N THR A 262 -2.03 -8.83 -3.64
CA THR A 262 -3.02 -8.18 -2.77
C THR A 262 -4.36 -8.89 -2.84
N ILE A 263 -5.16 -8.73 -1.79
CA ILE A 263 -6.55 -9.19 -1.82
C ILE A 263 -7.47 -8.05 -2.27
N GLY A 264 -8.55 -8.42 -2.93
CA GLY A 264 -9.63 -7.54 -3.34
C GLY A 264 -10.92 -7.91 -2.61
N LEU A 265 -11.83 -6.96 -2.55
CA LEU A 265 -13.17 -7.14 -2.01
C LEU A 265 -14.16 -6.92 -3.14
N LYS A 266 -15.15 -7.81 -3.29
CA LYS A 266 -16.15 -7.73 -4.35
C LYS A 266 -17.55 -7.90 -3.78
N LEU A 267 -18.44 -6.97 -4.10
CA LEU A 267 -19.86 -7.10 -3.81
C LEU A 267 -20.45 -8.22 -4.64
N GLY A 268 -21.21 -9.09 -3.99
CA GLY A 268 -21.99 -10.11 -4.65
C GLY A 268 -23.23 -10.46 -3.84
N VAL A 269 -23.91 -11.51 -4.27
CA VAL A 269 -25.15 -11.96 -3.65
C VAL A 269 -25.07 -13.45 -3.41
N ARG A 270 -25.49 -13.91 -2.23
CA ARG A 270 -25.64 -15.33 -1.90
C ARG A 270 -26.99 -15.54 -1.23
N ARG A 271 -27.80 -16.46 -1.78
CA ARG A 271 -29.16 -16.74 -1.27
C ARG A 271 -30.00 -15.46 -1.10
N ASN A 272 -29.95 -14.57 -2.09
CA ASN A 272 -30.64 -13.28 -2.10
C ASN A 272 -30.21 -12.29 -0.99
N ARG A 273 -29.03 -12.50 -0.37
CA ARG A 273 -28.43 -11.56 0.59
C ARG A 273 -27.17 -10.93 0.01
N PRO A 274 -26.98 -9.61 0.14
CA PRO A 274 -25.75 -8.95 -0.26
C PRO A 274 -24.59 -9.45 0.60
N GLN A 275 -23.45 -9.69 -0.03
CA GLN A 275 -22.22 -10.08 0.66
C GLN A 275 -21.01 -9.38 0.05
N LEU A 276 -20.01 -9.11 0.87
CA LEU A 276 -18.69 -8.70 0.44
C LEU A 276 -17.79 -9.93 0.40
N GLN A 277 -17.31 -10.32 -0.77
CA GLN A 277 -16.48 -11.51 -0.97
C GLN A 277 -15.01 -11.11 -1.06
N VAL A 278 -14.15 -11.89 -0.39
CA VAL A 278 -12.71 -11.81 -0.58
C VAL A 278 -12.33 -12.45 -1.91
N THR A 279 -11.60 -11.72 -2.74
CA THR A 279 -11.16 -12.11 -4.09
C THR A 279 -9.71 -11.68 -4.33
N SER A 280 -9.20 -11.87 -5.56
CA SER A 280 -7.88 -11.36 -5.95
C SER A 280 -7.90 -9.83 -6.00
N GLY A 281 -6.76 -9.19 -5.72
CA GLY A 281 -6.64 -7.73 -5.76
C GLY A 281 -6.90 -7.10 -7.13
N ALA A 282 -6.77 -7.87 -8.21
CA ALA A 282 -7.06 -7.43 -9.57
C ALA A 282 -8.58 -7.38 -9.86
N ASP A 283 -9.37 -8.15 -9.12
CA ASP A 283 -10.81 -8.36 -9.38
C ASP A 283 -11.73 -7.62 -8.39
N GLY A 284 -11.16 -6.82 -7.49
CA GLY A 284 -11.91 -6.21 -6.38
C GLY A 284 -11.33 -4.90 -5.86
N TRP A 285 -12.10 -4.29 -4.96
CA TRP A 285 -11.70 -3.08 -4.24
C TRP A 285 -10.63 -3.40 -3.20
N PHE A 286 -9.62 -2.55 -3.11
CA PHE A 286 -8.55 -2.69 -2.13
C PHE A 286 -9.00 -2.32 -0.72
N TRP A 287 -10.07 -1.54 -0.60
CA TRP A 287 -10.51 -0.95 0.64
C TRP A 287 -12.01 -1.05 0.79
N PHE A 288 -12.42 -1.41 1.99
CA PHE A 288 -13.80 -1.37 2.44
C PHE A 288 -13.85 -0.65 3.78
N GLU A 289 -14.82 0.24 3.93
CA GLU A 289 -15.06 0.98 5.17
C GLU A 289 -16.55 1.07 5.47
N ALA A 290 -16.90 0.78 6.72
CA ALA A 290 -18.23 1.00 7.29
C ALA A 290 -18.10 1.83 8.56
N GLU A 291 -18.90 2.90 8.64
CA GLU A 291 -18.89 3.86 9.73
C GLU A 291 -20.24 3.82 10.45
N PHE A 292 -20.22 3.75 11.77
CA PHE A 292 -21.41 3.63 12.59
C PHE A 292 -21.61 4.89 13.41
N GLU A 293 -22.86 5.32 13.55
CA GLU A 293 -23.24 6.47 14.38
C GLU A 293 -23.92 6.00 15.66
N ASN A 294 -23.53 6.51 16.82
CA ASN A 294 -24.17 6.27 18.14
C ASN A 294 -24.23 4.79 18.61
N PRO A 295 -23.15 4.20 19.13
CA PRO A 295 -21.84 4.83 19.34
C PRO A 295 -21.06 4.97 18.02
N ALA A 296 -20.17 5.96 17.98
CA ALA A 296 -19.27 6.16 16.86
C ALA A 296 -18.26 5.02 16.81
N GLY A 297 -18.19 4.33 15.67
CA GLY A 297 -17.26 3.22 15.46
C GLY A 297 -17.03 2.96 13.99
N ARG A 298 -16.04 2.12 13.66
CA ARG A 298 -15.58 1.97 12.28
C ARG A 298 -15.00 0.58 12.03
N LEU A 299 -15.37 -0.01 10.91
CA LEU A 299 -14.73 -1.22 10.37
C LEU A 299 -14.01 -0.83 9.08
N ILE A 300 -12.69 -1.04 9.05
CA ILE A 300 -11.87 -0.86 7.86
C ILE A 300 -11.27 -2.20 7.50
N VAL A 301 -11.49 -2.66 6.26
CA VAL A 301 -10.83 -3.82 5.68
C VAL A 301 -9.92 -3.35 4.55
N CYS A 302 -8.62 -3.60 4.70
CA CYS A 302 -7.57 -3.20 3.77
C CYS A 302 -6.99 -4.42 3.08
N GLY A 303 -6.83 -4.36 1.75
CA GLY A 303 -6.36 -5.46 0.93
C GLY A 303 -4.85 -5.71 0.98
N GLY A 304 -4.11 -4.85 1.68
CA GLY A 304 -2.66 -4.95 1.81
C GLY A 304 -2.26 -5.80 3.01
N ASP A 305 -1.30 -6.69 2.81
CA ASP A 305 -0.67 -7.45 3.89
C ASP A 305 0.32 -6.54 4.61
N LEU A 306 -0.02 -6.19 5.86
CA LEU A 306 0.81 -5.34 6.69
C LEU A 306 2.18 -5.98 7.01
N THR A 307 2.27 -7.30 7.00
CA THR A 307 3.52 -8.03 7.28
C THR A 307 4.37 -8.24 6.04
N ASP A 308 3.83 -8.01 4.85
CA ASP A 308 4.57 -8.13 3.60
C ASP A 308 5.51 -6.95 3.43
N ARG A 309 6.75 -7.25 3.06
CA ARG A 309 7.83 -6.27 2.84
C ARG A 309 8.06 -5.27 3.98
N TRP A 310 7.70 -5.63 5.23
CA TRP A 310 7.83 -4.75 6.40
C TRP A 310 9.25 -4.19 6.60
N GLU A 311 10.28 -4.95 6.22
CA GLU A 311 11.69 -4.53 6.30
C GLU A 311 12.23 -3.87 5.03
N GLU A 312 11.58 -4.10 3.89
CA GLU A 312 12.05 -3.67 2.57
C GLU A 312 11.42 -2.35 2.12
N SER A 313 10.17 -2.10 2.52
CA SER A 313 9.38 -0.95 2.09
C SER A 313 8.89 -0.13 3.28
N PRO A 314 8.91 1.22 3.19
CA PRO A 314 8.30 2.07 4.21
C PRO A 314 6.77 1.98 4.25
N THR A 315 6.14 1.55 3.15
CA THR A 315 4.68 1.60 2.98
C THR A 315 3.90 0.91 4.11
N PRO A 316 4.19 -0.34 4.53
CA PRO A 316 3.40 -1.00 5.56
C PRO A 316 3.41 -0.25 6.91
N ARG A 317 4.59 0.23 7.34
CA ARG A 317 4.75 0.90 8.65
C ARG A 317 4.07 2.26 8.68
N TYR A 318 4.32 3.07 7.64
CA TYR A 318 3.77 4.41 7.55
C TYR A 318 2.27 4.38 7.25
N LEU A 319 1.78 3.38 6.50
CA LEU A 319 0.35 3.22 6.33
C LEU A 319 -0.34 2.81 7.63
N LEU A 320 0.24 1.92 8.44
CA LEU A 320 -0.33 1.62 9.76
C LEU A 320 -0.48 2.90 10.59
N ALA A 321 0.56 3.75 10.63
CA ALA A 321 0.48 5.03 11.31
C ALA A 321 -0.64 5.93 10.73
N ALA A 322 -0.72 6.03 9.41
CA ALA A 322 -1.74 6.83 8.73
C ALA A 322 -3.16 6.29 8.95
N MET A 323 -3.34 4.97 9.00
CA MET A 323 -4.64 4.33 9.25
C MET A 323 -5.09 4.51 10.70
N LEU A 324 -4.17 4.39 11.66
CA LEU A 324 -4.46 4.69 13.08
C LEU A 324 -4.89 6.15 13.24
N GLN A 325 -4.17 7.08 12.60
CA GLN A 325 -4.52 8.50 12.62
C GLN A 325 -5.86 8.78 11.93
N TYR A 326 -6.10 8.18 10.75
CA TYR A 326 -7.34 8.34 9.99
C TYR A 326 -8.56 7.84 10.76
N ALA A 327 -8.42 6.72 11.47
CA ALA A 327 -9.50 6.17 12.26
C ALA A 327 -9.79 6.99 13.54
N ASP A 328 -8.79 7.72 14.08
CA ASP A 328 -8.94 8.57 15.27
C ASP A 328 -9.50 9.97 14.98
N ASN A 329 -9.03 10.61 13.91
CA ASN A 329 -9.30 12.02 13.61
C ASN A 329 -10.79 12.36 13.46
N GLU A 330 -11.65 11.38 13.16
CA GLU A 330 -13.10 11.60 13.04
C GLU A 330 -13.86 11.39 14.36
N HIS A 331 -13.24 10.76 15.37
CA HIS A 331 -13.79 10.75 16.73
C HIS A 331 -13.51 12.05 17.48
N HIS A 332 -12.51 12.82 17.05
CA HIS A 332 -12.08 14.08 17.67
C HIS A 332 -12.35 15.31 16.79
N ASN A 333 -13.57 15.44 16.24
CA ASN A 333 -14.00 16.61 15.48
C ASN A 333 -14.22 17.87 16.35
N SER A 334 -13.26 18.18 17.23
CA SER A 334 -13.11 19.46 17.92
C SER A 334 -11.68 19.63 18.45
N THR A 335 -10.66 19.57 17.60
CA THR A 335 -9.46 20.44 17.70
C THR A 335 -8.56 20.22 16.50
N GLN A 336 -8.46 21.28 15.68
CA GLN A 336 -7.48 21.57 14.63
C GLN A 336 -6.89 20.40 13.81
N PRO A 337 -6.99 20.44 12.46
CA PRO A 337 -6.15 19.58 11.63
C PRO A 337 -4.70 19.89 11.99
N LEU A 338 -3.97 18.91 12.52
CA LEU A 338 -2.51 18.97 12.56
C LEU A 338 -2.09 19.29 11.13
N ASP A 339 -1.47 20.45 10.99
CA ASP A 339 -1.06 20.96 9.70
C ASP A 339 -0.25 19.87 9.01
N ARG A 340 -0.48 19.64 7.72
CA ARG A 340 0.21 18.59 6.94
C ARG A 340 1.75 18.75 6.95
N GLN A 341 2.25 19.84 7.52
CA GLN A 341 3.66 20.16 7.74
C GLN A 341 4.25 19.55 9.03
N ASP A 342 3.42 19.06 9.96
CA ASP A 342 3.85 18.49 11.25
C ASP A 342 3.92 16.95 11.26
N LEU A 343 3.69 16.31 10.11
CA LEU A 343 4.33 15.03 9.84
C LEU A 343 5.76 15.35 9.39
N PRO A 344 6.79 15.11 10.22
CA PRO A 344 8.16 15.35 9.79
C PRO A 344 8.57 14.51 8.58
#